data_AF-A0A351NEU4-F1
#
_entry.id   AF-A0A351NEU4-F1
#
_cell.length_a   1.000
_cell.length_b   1.000
_cell.length_c   1.000
_cell.angle_alpha   90.00
_cell.angle_beta   90.00
_cell.angle_gamma   90.00
#
_symmetry.space_group_name_H-M   'P 1'
#
loop_
_entity.id
_entity.type
_entity.pdbx_description
1 polymer ?
#
loop_
_entity_poly.entity_id
_entity_poly.type
_entity_poly.pdbx_seq_one_letter_code
_entity_poly.pdbx_strand_id
1 'polypeptide(L)'
;MDLLFFNRVPRSLVVIELKKGSFKPAYLGQLAAYLRVLDDEERIEGKNSSVGIVLCKDADRAYVEYVLQDYTKPMGVATYKSRATERSSAGRGGDEETLVVINRNNCQQIFLNDNKEWSLKK
;
A
#
# COMPACT_ATOMS: atom_id res chain seq x y z
N MET A 1 2.52 -11.81 6.71
CA MET A 1 2.87 -10.38 6.62
C MET A 1 4.38 -10.29 6.59
N ASP A 2 4.95 -9.46 5.71
CA ASP A 2 6.41 -9.33 5.58
C ASP A 2 6.97 -8.27 6.51
N LEU A 3 6.34 -7.09 6.57
CA LEU A 3 6.76 -5.98 7.42
C LEU A 3 5.56 -5.39 8.17
N LEU A 4 5.78 -4.96 9.41
CA LEU A 4 4.81 -4.26 10.24
C LEU A 4 5.46 -3.01 10.84
N PHE A 5 4.86 -1.85 10.60
CA PHE A 5 5.30 -0.56 11.11
C PHE A 5 4.20 0.11 11.94
N PHE A 6 4.59 1.15 12.66
CA PHE A 6 3.65 2.05 13.33
C PHE A 6 3.86 3.48 12.86
N ASN A 7 2.82 4.10 12.29
CA ASN A 7 2.86 5.50 11.93
C ASN A 7 2.40 6.36 13.12
N ARG A 8 3.29 7.22 13.62
CA ARG A 8 3.05 8.04 14.82
C ARG A 8 2.02 9.14 14.60
N VAL A 9 1.90 9.68 13.38
CA VAL A 9 1.03 10.83 13.09
C VAL A 9 -0.46 10.43 13.11
N PRO A 10 -0.95 9.50 12.28
CA PRO A 10 -2.29 8.93 12.42
C PRO A 10 -2.40 7.94 13.58
N ARG A 11 -1.30 7.56 14.24
CA ARG A 11 -1.29 6.52 15.28
C ARG A 11 -1.89 5.20 14.79
N SER A 12 -1.52 4.73 13.59
CA SER A 12 -2.01 3.48 12.99
C SER A 12 -0.89 2.47 12.78
N LEU A 13 -1.24 1.17 12.82
CA LEU A 13 -0.36 0.11 12.34
C LEU A 13 -0.36 0.12 10.80
N VAL A 14 0.79 -0.19 10.20
CA VAL A 14 0.96 -0.24 8.74
C VAL A 14 1.58 -1.58 8.38
N VAL A 15 0.80 -2.43 7.71
CA VAL A 15 1.25 -3.71 7.16
C VAL A 15 1.77 -3.49 5.75
N ILE A 16 2.97 -3.98 5.45
CA ILE A 16 3.49 -4.02 4.09
C ILE A 16 3.71 -5.47 3.66
N GLU A 17 3.04 -5.87 2.59
CA GLU A 17 3.16 -7.18 1.96
C GLU A 17 3.97 -7.05 0.67
N LEU A 18 5.15 -7.67 0.61
CA LEU A 18 6.11 -7.58 -0.49
C LEU A 18 5.89 -8.69 -1.52
N LYS A 19 5.84 -8.31 -2.80
CA LYS A 19 5.70 -9.25 -3.92
C LYS A 19 6.71 -8.96 -5.03
N LYS A 20 7.49 -9.96 -5.40
CA LYS A 20 8.52 -9.85 -6.46
C LYS A 20 7.95 -9.76 -7.88
N GLY A 21 6.67 -10.08 -8.06
CA GLY A 21 5.98 -10.09 -9.36
C GLY A 21 4.88 -9.03 -9.44
N SER A 22 4.11 -9.08 -10.52
CA SER A 22 2.97 -8.20 -10.73
C SER A 22 1.86 -8.44 -9.71
N PHE A 23 1.06 -7.41 -9.47
CA PHE A 23 -0.11 -7.46 -8.61
C PHE A 23 -1.05 -8.62 -8.95
N LYS A 24 -1.63 -9.24 -7.92
CA LYS A 24 -2.69 -10.24 -8.02
C LYS A 24 -3.76 -9.94 -6.96
N PRO A 25 -5.06 -10.07 -7.27
CA PRO A 25 -6.15 -9.85 -6.30
C PRO A 25 -6.00 -10.67 -5.01
N ALA A 26 -5.45 -11.88 -5.11
CA ALA A 26 -5.20 -12.75 -3.95
C ALA A 26 -4.30 -12.11 -2.87
N TYR A 27 -3.48 -11.13 -3.21
CA TYR A 27 -2.65 -10.41 -2.24
C TYR A 27 -3.49 -9.50 -1.34
N LEU A 28 -4.58 -8.92 -1.85
CA LEU A 28 -5.50 -8.11 -1.05
C LEU A 28 -6.28 -8.98 -0.07
N GLY A 29 -6.62 -10.21 -0.43
CA GLY A 29 -7.25 -11.16 0.49
C GLY A 29 -6.37 -11.48 1.70
N GLN A 30 -5.07 -11.71 1.48
CA GLN A 30 -4.10 -11.89 2.58
C GLN A 30 -3.99 -10.62 3.43
N LEU A 31 -3.90 -9.47 2.78
CA LEU A 31 -3.78 -8.19 3.47
C LEU A 31 -5.02 -7.89 4.32
N ALA A 32 -6.23 -8.15 3.81
CA ALA A 32 -7.48 -7.97 4.54
C ALA A 32 -7.54 -8.83 5.81
N ALA A 33 -7.08 -10.08 5.72
CA ALA A 33 -6.97 -10.96 6.87
C ALA A 33 -6.00 -10.39 7.93
N TYR A 34 -4.83 -9.89 7.52
CA TYR A 34 -3.89 -9.27 8.45
C TYR A 34 -4.47 -8.03 9.13
N LEU A 35 -5.09 -7.12 8.38
CA LEU A 35 -5.69 -5.91 8.95
C LEU A 35 -6.81 -6.25 9.92
N ARG A 36 -7.58 -7.32 9.67
CA ARG A 36 -8.62 -7.77 10.58
C ARG A 36 -8.04 -8.22 11.92
N VAL A 37 -7.04 -9.11 11.89
CA VAL A 37 -6.40 -9.61 13.11
C VAL A 37 -5.74 -8.47 13.89
N LEU A 38 -5.05 -7.56 13.22
CA LEU A 38 -4.40 -6.42 13.89
C LEU A 38 -5.39 -5.45 14.51
N ASP A 39 -6.52 -5.18 13.83
CA ASP A 39 -7.54 -4.29 14.36
C ASP A 39 -8.29 -4.87 15.56
N ASP A 40 -8.44 -6.20 15.61
CA ASP A 40 -9.17 -6.91 16.65
C ASP A 40 -8.27 -7.20 17.88
N GLU A 41 -7.01 -7.59 17.68
CA GLU A 41 -6.13 -8.09 18.76
C GLU A 41 -5.05 -7.09 19.22
N GLU A 42 -4.47 -6.32 18.29
CA GLU A 42 -3.25 -5.52 18.55
C GLU A 42 -3.52 -4.01 18.62
N ARG A 43 -4.72 -3.59 18.21
CA ARG A 43 -5.07 -2.17 18.15
C ARG A 43 -5.40 -1.64 19.54
N ILE A 44 -4.48 -0.82 20.06
CA ILE A 44 -4.69 -0.06 21.30
C ILE A 44 -5.86 0.92 21.17
N GLU A 45 -6.65 1.06 22.24
CA GLU A 45 -7.76 2.00 22.32
C GLU A 45 -7.37 3.42 21.89
N GLY A 46 -8.28 4.10 21.17
CA GLY A 46 -8.07 5.45 20.66
C GLY A 46 -7.11 5.56 19.45
N LYS A 47 -6.67 4.44 18.86
CA LYS A 47 -5.89 4.42 17.61
C LYS A 47 -6.76 4.21 16.37
N ASN A 48 -6.29 4.73 15.24
CA ASN A 48 -6.90 4.54 13.93
C ASN A 48 -6.79 3.07 13.46
N SER A 49 -7.65 2.67 12.51
CA SER A 49 -7.56 1.36 11.87
C SER A 49 -6.21 1.13 11.21
N SER A 50 -5.78 -0.13 11.21
CA SER A 50 -4.55 -0.59 10.58
C SER A 50 -4.65 -0.41 9.06
N VAL A 51 -3.57 0.03 8.45
CA VAL A 51 -3.47 0.29 7.01
C VAL A 51 -2.64 -0.81 6.35
N GLY A 52 -3.11 -1.31 5.20
CA GLY A 52 -2.39 -2.33 4.45
C GLY A 52 -1.82 -1.79 3.13
N ILE A 53 -0.60 -2.19 2.78
CA ILE A 53 0.01 -1.85 1.50
C ILE A 53 0.59 -3.13 0.87
N VAL A 54 0.14 -3.48 -0.34
CA VAL A 54 0.83 -4.47 -1.17
C VAL A 54 1.91 -3.73 -1.97
N LEU A 55 3.18 -4.07 -1.78
CA LEU A 55 4.29 -3.51 -2.56
C LEU A 55 4.75 -4.55 -3.59
N CYS A 56 4.52 -4.27 -4.88
CA CYS A 56 4.76 -5.21 -5.97
C CYS A 56 5.69 -4.62 -7.05
N LYS A 57 6.22 -5.47 -7.94
CA LYS A 57 7.12 -4.97 -9.01
C LYS A 57 6.36 -4.15 -10.06
N ASP A 58 5.12 -4.51 -10.33
CA ASP A 58 4.31 -3.93 -11.39
C ASP A 58 2.81 -4.09 -11.07
N ALA A 59 1.99 -3.14 -11.51
CA ALA A 59 0.55 -3.16 -11.31
C ALA A 59 -0.17 -2.29 -12.35
N ASP A 60 -1.25 -2.82 -12.93
CA ASP A 60 -2.16 -2.03 -13.75
C ASP A 60 -3.07 -1.19 -12.86
N ARG A 61 -2.99 0.13 -13.01
CA ARG A 61 -3.71 1.09 -12.16
C ARG A 61 -5.23 0.91 -12.22
N ALA A 62 -5.79 0.79 -13.42
CA ALA A 62 -7.24 0.72 -13.61
C ALA A 62 -7.80 -0.57 -12.99
N TYR A 63 -7.08 -1.67 -13.17
CA TYR A 63 -7.42 -2.96 -12.59
C TYR A 63 -7.30 -2.95 -11.06
N VAL A 64 -6.23 -2.38 -10.51
CA VAL A 64 -6.07 -2.22 -9.06
C VAL A 64 -7.19 -1.37 -8.48
N GLU A 65 -7.50 -0.22 -9.09
CA GLU A 65 -8.61 0.64 -8.67
C GLU A 65 -9.95 -0.11 -8.68
N TYR A 66 -10.22 -0.91 -9.70
CA TYR A 66 -11.42 -1.74 -9.81
C TYR A 66 -11.52 -2.77 -8.67
N VAL A 67 -10.47 -3.58 -8.47
CA VAL A 67 -10.47 -4.64 -7.44
C VAL A 67 -10.54 -4.05 -6.03
N LEU A 68 -9.92 -2.89 -5.80
CA LEU A 68 -9.97 -2.26 -4.49
C LEU A 68 -11.37 -1.83 -4.07
N GLN A 69 -12.32 -1.63 -5.00
CA GLN A 69 -13.70 -1.24 -4.68
C GLN A 69 -14.42 -2.27 -3.80
N ASP A 70 -14.04 -3.54 -3.87
CA ASP A 70 -14.64 -4.63 -3.08
C ASP A 70 -14.16 -4.67 -1.62
N TYR A 71 -13.13 -3.89 -1.29
CA TYR A 71 -12.58 -3.83 0.07
C TYR A 71 -13.14 -2.60 0.81
N THR A 72 -13.18 -2.65 2.13
CA THR A 72 -13.65 -1.52 2.96
C THR A 72 -12.60 -1.06 3.98
N LYS A 73 -11.62 -1.93 4.27
CA LYS A 73 -10.46 -1.61 5.10
C LYS A 73 -9.51 -0.67 4.36
N PRO A 74 -8.77 0.21 5.07
CA PRO A 74 -7.85 1.13 4.43
C PRO A 74 -6.63 0.36 3.91
N MET A 75 -6.63 0.08 2.61
CA MET A 75 -5.53 -0.62 1.96
C MET A 75 -5.26 -0.12 0.54
N GLY A 76 -4.05 -0.37 0.08
CA GLY A 76 -3.63 -0.01 -1.26
C GLY A 76 -2.53 -0.89 -1.84
N VAL A 77 -2.19 -0.59 -3.10
CA VAL A 77 -1.11 -1.23 -3.84
C VAL A 77 -0.11 -0.16 -4.25
N ALA A 78 1.17 -0.47 -4.05
CA ALA A 78 2.33 0.32 -4.42
C ALA A 78 3.25 -0.47 -5.36
N THR A 79 3.93 0.21 -6.28
CA THR A 79 4.97 -0.40 -7.13
C THR A 79 6.37 0.02 -6.69
N TYR A 80 7.39 -0.85 -6.87
CA TYR A 80 8.78 -0.50 -6.61
C TYR A 80 9.69 -0.79 -7.80
N LYS A 81 10.74 0.02 -7.96
CA LYS A 81 11.84 -0.27 -8.89
C LYS A 81 12.98 -0.94 -8.15
N SER A 82 13.51 -2.02 -8.72
CA SER A 82 14.75 -2.63 -8.22
C SER A 82 15.94 -2.07 -8.97
N ARG A 83 17.07 -1.88 -8.27
CA ARG A 83 18.33 -1.40 -8.87
C ARG A 83 18.82 -2.26 -10.05
N ALA A 84 18.43 -3.54 -10.09
CA ALA A 84 18.71 -4.42 -11.22
C ALA A 84 17.91 -4.06 -12.48
N THR A 85 16.69 -3.54 -12.33
CA THR A 85 15.81 -3.13 -13.44
C THR A 85 16.30 -1.83 -14.09
N GLU A 86 16.90 -0.91 -13.32
CA GLU A 86 17.44 0.37 -13.81
C GLU A 86 18.60 0.20 -14.82
N ARG A 87 19.39 -0.87 -14.71
CA ARG A 87 20.51 -1.15 -15.62
C ARG A 87 20.09 -1.59 -17.02
N SER A 88 18.86 -2.10 -17.17
CA SER A 88 18.34 -2.59 -18.45
C SER A 88 17.52 -1.55 -19.22
N SER A 89 17.14 -0.44 -18.58
CA SER A 89 16.30 0.62 -19.16
C SER A 89 16.97 1.99 -19.14
N ALA A 90 18.29 2.04 -19.43
CA ALA A 90 19.03 3.27 -19.65
C ALA A 90 18.59 3.93 -20.98
N GLY A 91 17.39 4.51 -20.99
CA GLY A 91 16.81 5.06 -22.22
C GLY A 91 15.34 5.48 -22.10
N ARG A 92 15.00 6.22 -21.04
CA ARG A 92 13.95 7.27 -21.00
C ARG A 92 13.78 7.71 -19.55
N GLY A 93 14.31 8.90 -19.25
CA GLY A 93 13.93 9.63 -18.05
C GLY A 93 12.44 9.94 -18.11
N GLY A 94 11.75 9.59 -17.04
CA GLY A 94 10.32 9.76 -16.83
C GLY A 94 10.06 9.44 -15.37
N ASP A 95 10.15 10.49 -14.58
CA ASP A 95 9.61 10.79 -13.25
C ASP A 95 9.10 9.61 -12.39
N GLU A 96 9.62 9.58 -11.17
CA GLU A 96 9.58 8.50 -10.19
C GLU A 96 8.23 8.33 -9.48
N GLU A 97 7.17 7.89 -10.16
CA GLU A 97 5.91 7.61 -9.45
C GLU A 97 5.89 6.19 -8.87
N THR A 98 6.03 6.09 -7.53
CA THR A 98 5.51 4.96 -6.77
C THR A 98 3.99 5.05 -6.82
N LEU A 99 3.34 4.23 -7.64
CA LEU A 99 1.88 4.27 -7.80
C LEU A 99 1.23 3.71 -6.54
N VAL A 100 0.76 4.55 -5.62
CA VAL A 100 -0.01 4.14 -4.45
C VAL A 100 -1.50 4.34 -4.71
N VAL A 101 -2.22 3.27 -5.07
CA VAL A 101 -3.69 3.30 -5.18
C VAL A 101 -4.29 2.86 -3.87
N ILE A 102 -5.04 3.73 -3.20
CA ILE A 102 -5.75 3.42 -1.95
C ILE A 102 -7.24 3.54 -2.19
N ASN A 103 -7.99 2.62 -1.59
CA ASN A 103 -9.44 2.63 -1.64
C ASN A 103 -10.03 3.97 -1.16
N ARG A 104 -10.80 4.62 -2.03
CA ARG A 104 -11.42 5.94 -1.81
C ARG A 104 -12.62 5.92 -0.85
N ASN A 105 -13.22 4.76 -0.60
CA ASN A 105 -14.47 4.64 0.15
C ASN A 105 -14.31 4.81 1.67
N ASN A 106 -13.08 4.99 2.18
CA ASN A 106 -12.83 5.13 3.63
C ASN A 106 -11.86 6.27 4.01
N CYS A 107 -11.92 7.39 3.29
CA CYS A 107 -11.48 8.74 3.72
C CYS A 107 -10.07 8.89 4.33
N GLN A 108 -9.11 8.06 3.89
CA GLN A 108 -7.68 8.26 4.17
C GLN A 108 -6.86 7.93 2.93
N GLN A 109 -6.58 8.93 2.11
CA GLN A 109 -5.66 8.75 1.00
C GLN A 109 -4.24 9.02 1.50
N ILE A 110 -3.42 7.97 1.54
CA ILE A 110 -2.02 8.04 1.95
C ILE A 110 -1.16 8.14 0.68
N PHE A 111 -0.58 9.31 0.47
CA PHE A 111 0.36 9.55 -0.62
C PHE A 111 1.78 9.43 -0.10
N LEU A 112 2.66 8.84 -0.90
CA LEU A 112 4.09 9.03 -0.74
C LEU A 112 4.47 10.17 -1.70
N ASN A 113 4.92 11.30 -1.17
CA ASN A 113 5.36 12.42 -2.01
C ASN A 113 6.77 12.14 -2.59
N ASP A 114 7.22 13.02 -3.48
CA ASP A 114 8.55 12.94 -4.12
C ASP A 114 9.72 12.92 -3.09
N ASN A 115 9.46 13.44 -1.88
CA ASN A 115 10.43 13.42 -0.77
C ASN A 115 10.37 12.12 0.06
N LYS A 116 9.62 11.10 -0.38
CA LYS A 116 9.36 9.84 0.34
C LYS A 116 8.63 10.04 1.68
N GLU A 117 7.93 11.16 1.84
CA GLU A 117 7.13 11.44 3.02
C GLU A 117 5.68 11.04 2.81
N TRP A 118 5.08 10.48 3.85
CA TRP A 118 3.70 10.05 3.86
C TRP A 118 2.78 11.22 4.18
N SER A 119 1.84 11.52 3.29
CA SER A 119 0.80 12.54 3.48
C SER A 119 -0.58 11.90 3.50
N LEU A 120 -1.33 12.13 4.58
CA LEU A 120 -2.74 11.76 4.68
C LEU A 120 -3.59 12.93 4.19
N LYS A 121 -4.41 12.70 3.15
CA LYS A 121 -5.51 13.61 2.79
C LYS A 121 -6.84 13.00 3.24
N LYS A 122 -7.60 13.80 3.99
CA LYS A 122 -9.02 13.58 4.28
C LYS A 122 -9.85 13.99 3.07
#